data_AF-A0A485A5J2-F1
#
_entry.id   AF-A0A485A5J2-F1
#
_cell.length_a   1.000
_cell.length_b   1.000
_cell.length_c   1.000
_cell.angle_alpha   90.00
_cell.angle_beta   90.00
_cell.angle_gamma   90.00
#
_symmetry.space_group_name_H-M   'P 1'
#
loop_
_entity.id
_entity.type
_entity.pdbx_description
1 polymer ?
#
loop_
_entity_poly.entity_id
_entity_poly.type
_entity_poly.pdbx_seq_one_letter_code
_entity_poly.pdbx_strand_id
1 'polypeptide(L)'
;MSLTLREACKDTLQVENKTYHYYSLALAANTLGNLSRLPKSLKVLLENLLRWQDGDSVTADDIQALAGWLKHAHADREIAYRPARVLMQDFTGVPAVVDLAAMRER
;
A
#
# COMPACT_ATOMS: atom_id res chain seq x y z
N MET A 1 10.92 -2.84 -20.70
CA MET A 1 10.40 -2.15 -19.51
C MET A 1 9.22 -2.96 -19.02
N SER A 2 9.39 -3.72 -17.93
CA SER A 2 8.30 -4.50 -17.35
C SER A 2 7.31 -3.51 -16.73
N LEU A 3 6.09 -3.41 -17.30
CA LEU A 3 5.02 -2.61 -16.72
C LEU A 3 4.72 -3.20 -15.34
N THR A 4 5.01 -2.45 -14.30
CA THR A 4 4.72 -2.90 -12.93
C THR A 4 3.20 -2.92 -12.72
N LEU A 5 2.71 -3.82 -11.85
CA LEU A 5 1.28 -3.86 -11.45
C LEU A 5 0.81 -2.46 -10.99
N ARG A 6 1.68 -1.72 -10.32
CA ARG A 6 1.50 -0.33 -9.94
C ARG A 6 1.15 0.59 -11.11
N GLU A 7 1.89 0.53 -12.21
CA GLU A 7 1.61 1.35 -13.40
C GLU A 7 0.30 0.94 -14.07
N ALA A 8 0.03 -0.36 -14.16
CA ALA A 8 -1.21 -0.88 -14.75
C ALA A 8 -2.47 -0.49 -13.96
N CYS A 9 -2.33 -0.21 -12.65
CA CYS A 9 -3.45 0.13 -11.77
C CYS A 9 -3.58 1.64 -11.50
N LYS A 10 -2.70 2.48 -12.04
CA LYS A 10 -2.73 3.92 -11.83
C LYS A 10 -3.86 4.55 -12.64
N ASP A 11 -4.72 5.31 -11.96
CA ASP A 11 -5.82 6.04 -12.57
C ASP A 11 -5.87 7.48 -12.06
N THR A 12 -6.72 8.31 -12.68
CA THR A 12 -6.87 9.73 -12.39
C THR A 12 -8.28 10.07 -11.98
N LEU A 13 -8.42 10.90 -10.96
CA LEU A 13 -9.68 11.49 -10.53
C LEU A 13 -9.62 13.00 -10.75
N GLN A 14 -10.48 13.52 -11.61
CA GLN A 14 -10.62 14.96 -11.83
C GLN A 14 -11.67 15.53 -10.88
N VAL A 15 -11.28 16.52 -10.08
CA VAL A 15 -12.19 17.28 -9.21
C VAL A 15 -11.94 18.75 -9.48
N GLU A 16 -12.92 19.42 -10.11
CA GLU A 16 -12.80 20.80 -10.60
C GLU A 16 -11.55 20.98 -11.47
N ASN A 17 -10.60 21.81 -11.05
CA ASN A 17 -9.35 22.10 -11.76
C ASN A 17 -8.16 21.30 -11.20
N LYS A 18 -8.40 20.27 -10.40
CA LYS A 18 -7.33 19.45 -9.78
C LYS A 18 -7.41 17.99 -10.23
N THR A 19 -6.28 17.49 -10.70
CA THR A 19 -6.07 16.08 -11.02
C THR A 19 -5.45 15.36 -9.84
N TYR A 20 -6.11 14.30 -9.37
CA TYR A 20 -5.59 13.39 -8.36
C TYR A 20 -5.22 12.06 -9.00
N HIS A 21 -4.14 11.44 -8.51
CA HIS A 21 -3.77 10.10 -8.90
C HIS A 21 -4.12 9.12 -7.80
N TYR A 22 -4.70 7.98 -8.18
CA TYR A 22 -5.03 6.91 -7.25
C TYR A 22 -4.74 5.54 -7.89
N TYR A 23 -4.67 4.50 -7.07
CA TYR A 23 -4.43 3.14 -7.52
C TYR A 23 -5.75 2.36 -7.45
N SER A 24 -6.31 2.08 -8.62
CA SER A 24 -7.65 1.50 -8.76
C SER A 24 -7.64 -0.01 -8.49
N LEU A 25 -8.40 -0.43 -7.48
CA LEU A 25 -8.64 -1.85 -7.20
C LEU A 25 -9.43 -2.53 -8.33
N ALA A 26 -10.23 -1.78 -9.10
CA ALA A 26 -10.95 -2.31 -10.24
C ALA A 26 -10.00 -2.67 -11.38
N LEU A 27 -9.00 -1.80 -11.65
CA LEU A 27 -7.94 -2.12 -12.61
C LEU A 27 -7.07 -3.28 -12.11
N ALA A 28 -6.75 -3.32 -10.82
CA ALA A 28 -6.00 -4.41 -10.22
C ALA A 28 -6.74 -5.77 -10.33
N ALA A 29 -8.07 -5.77 -10.29
CA ALA A 29 -8.88 -6.97 -10.43
C ALA A 29 -8.71 -7.65 -11.81
N ASN A 30 -8.33 -6.90 -12.85
CA ASN A 30 -8.06 -7.47 -14.18
C ASN A 30 -6.86 -8.43 -14.16
N THR A 31 -5.92 -8.23 -13.24
CA THR A 31 -4.72 -9.08 -13.11
C THR A 31 -4.79 -10.02 -11.91
N LEU A 32 -5.39 -9.58 -10.80
CA LEU A 32 -5.43 -10.30 -9.53
C LEU A 32 -6.71 -11.13 -9.32
N GLY A 33 -7.71 -10.98 -10.20
CA GLY A 33 -9.01 -11.64 -10.09
C GLY A 33 -10.04 -10.86 -9.27
N ASN A 34 -11.11 -11.52 -8.83
CA ASN A 34 -12.24 -10.84 -8.19
C ASN A 34 -11.92 -10.37 -6.76
N LEU A 35 -11.59 -9.09 -6.61
CA LEU A 35 -11.30 -8.41 -5.34
C LEU A 35 -12.55 -7.88 -4.61
N SER A 36 -13.75 -8.04 -5.18
CA SER A 36 -14.98 -7.46 -4.62
C SER A 36 -15.32 -8.02 -3.25
N ARG A 37 -14.98 -9.29 -3.02
CA ARG A 37 -15.23 -10.03 -1.76
C ARG A 37 -14.24 -9.70 -0.64
N LEU A 38 -13.16 -8.95 -0.91
CA LEU A 38 -12.21 -8.60 0.14
C LEU A 38 -12.87 -7.70 1.20
N PRO A 39 -12.62 -7.96 2.51
CA PRO A 39 -12.94 -7.02 3.58
C PRO A 39 -12.36 -5.63 3.31
N LYS A 40 -13.05 -4.58 3.77
CA LYS A 40 -12.61 -3.19 3.55
C LYS A 40 -11.22 -2.92 4.11
N SER A 41 -10.86 -3.51 5.24
CA SER A 41 -9.51 -3.41 5.82
C SER A 41 -8.44 -3.93 4.87
N LEU A 42 -8.65 -5.11 4.27
CA LEU A 42 -7.71 -5.69 3.29
C LEU A 42 -7.65 -4.89 1.98
N LYS A 43 -8.76 -4.27 1.57
CA LYS A 43 -8.77 -3.36 0.41
C LYS A 43 -7.86 -2.15 0.63
N VAL A 44 -7.82 -1.60 1.85
CA VAL A 44 -6.92 -0.50 2.22
C VAL A 44 -5.45 -0.95 2.18
N LEU A 45 -5.15 -2.13 2.73
CA LEU A 45 -3.79 -2.70 2.69
C LEU A 45 -3.37 -2.99 1.24
N LEU A 46 -4.26 -3.54 0.42
CA LEU A 46 -3.99 -3.84 -0.97
C LEU A 46 -3.68 -2.58 -1.79
N GLU A 47 -4.44 -1.51 -1.61
CA GLU A 47 -4.14 -0.23 -2.26
C GLU A 47 -2.79 0.32 -1.83
N ASN A 48 -2.44 0.16 -0.55
CA ASN A 48 -1.13 0.57 -0.03
C ASN A 48 0.02 -0.19 -0.72
N LEU A 49 -0.11 -1.51 -0.87
CA LEU A 49 0.87 -2.33 -1.58
C LEU A 49 0.97 -1.93 -3.05
N LEU A 50 -0.16 -1.75 -3.74
CA LEU A 50 -0.17 -1.31 -5.14
C LEU A 50 0.52 0.05 -5.32
N ARG A 51 0.26 0.99 -4.41
CA ARG A 51 0.86 2.34 -4.44
C ARG A 51 2.37 2.33 -4.27
N TRP A 52 2.90 1.40 -3.48
CA TRP A 52 4.28 1.37 -3.05
C TRP A 52 5.11 0.22 -3.61
N GLN A 53 4.57 -0.52 -4.58
CA GLN A 53 5.32 -1.55 -5.30
C GLN A 53 6.62 -0.96 -5.87
N ASP A 54 7.73 -1.50 -5.40
CA ASP A 54 9.09 -1.13 -5.80
C ASP A 54 9.99 -2.34 -6.09
N GLY A 55 9.49 -3.55 -5.90
CA GLY A 55 10.20 -4.79 -6.20
C GLY A 55 11.21 -5.22 -5.13
N ASP A 56 11.40 -4.42 -4.09
CA ASP A 56 12.28 -4.70 -2.96
C ASP A 56 11.46 -4.83 -1.68
N SER A 57 10.91 -3.71 -1.20
CA SER A 57 10.08 -3.70 0.02
C SER A 57 8.65 -4.17 -0.22
N VAL A 58 8.12 -3.94 -1.42
CA VAL A 58 6.81 -4.41 -1.84
C VAL A 58 6.95 -5.10 -3.18
N THR A 59 6.81 -6.43 -3.17
CA THR A 59 6.94 -7.28 -4.35
C THR A 59 5.58 -7.56 -5.00
N ALA A 60 5.60 -7.98 -6.27
CA ALA A 60 4.39 -8.43 -6.94
C ALA A 60 3.75 -9.64 -6.23
N ASP A 61 4.57 -10.49 -5.63
CA ASP A 61 4.13 -11.68 -4.91
C ASP A 61 3.38 -11.33 -3.62
N ASP A 62 3.77 -10.26 -2.92
CA ASP A 62 3.04 -9.78 -1.73
C ASP A 62 1.61 -9.35 -2.10
N ILE A 63 1.47 -8.65 -3.23
CA ILE A 63 0.19 -8.18 -3.76
C ILE A 63 -0.69 -9.38 -4.16
N GLN A 64 -0.10 -10.38 -4.83
CA GLN A 64 -0.79 -11.60 -5.22
C GLN A 64 -1.21 -12.44 -4.00
N ALA A 65 -0.34 -12.57 -2.99
CA ALA A 65 -0.63 -13.28 -1.76
C ALA A 65 -1.82 -12.63 -1.02
N LEU A 66 -1.86 -11.30 -0.93
CA LEU A 66 -2.97 -10.58 -0.30
C LEU A 66 -4.29 -10.77 -1.07
N ALA A 67 -4.26 -10.76 -2.41
CA ALA A 67 -5.44 -11.08 -3.21
C ALA A 67 -5.87 -12.56 -3.03
N GLY A 68 -4.90 -13.46 -2.91
CA GLY A 68 -5.08 -14.89 -2.67
C GLY A 68 -5.68 -15.24 -1.31
N TRP A 69 -5.64 -14.32 -0.34
CA TRP A 69 -6.24 -14.49 0.99
C TRP A 69 -7.70 -14.96 0.94
N LEU A 70 -8.47 -14.54 -0.07
CA LEU A 70 -9.87 -14.96 -0.27
C LEU A 70 -10.07 -16.48 -0.38
N LYS A 71 -9.03 -17.24 -0.76
CA LYS A 71 -9.12 -18.70 -0.94
C LYS A 71 -9.14 -19.46 0.38
N HIS A 72 -8.32 -19.02 1.34
CA HIS A 72 -8.06 -19.76 2.58
C HIS A 72 -8.38 -18.96 3.85
N ALA A 73 -8.71 -17.67 3.71
CA ALA A 73 -8.91 -16.72 4.81
C ALA A 73 -7.76 -16.71 5.84
N HIS A 74 -6.58 -17.14 5.41
CA HIS A 74 -5.37 -17.29 6.22
C HIS A 74 -4.24 -16.51 5.56
N ALA A 75 -3.36 -15.94 6.37
CA ALA A 75 -2.18 -15.21 5.92
C ALA A 75 -0.94 -15.82 6.57
N ASP A 76 -0.12 -16.50 5.75
CA ASP A 76 1.14 -17.11 6.19
C ASP A 76 2.36 -16.21 5.91
N ARG A 77 2.12 -15.07 5.24
CA ARG A 77 3.15 -14.17 4.73
C ARG A 77 2.98 -12.78 5.34
N GLU A 78 4.09 -12.22 5.80
CA GLU A 78 4.16 -10.82 6.24
C GLU A 78 4.13 -9.89 5.03
N ILE A 79 3.55 -8.71 5.19
CA ILE A 79 3.48 -7.68 4.15
C ILE A 79 4.03 -6.36 4.68
N ALA A 80 4.68 -5.60 3.82
CA ALA A 80 5.04 -4.22 4.15
C ALA A 80 3.78 -3.33 4.18
N TYR A 81 3.71 -2.42 5.14
CA TYR A 81 2.65 -1.42 5.21
C TYR A 81 3.26 -0.04 5.46
N ARG A 82 2.98 0.91 4.57
CA ARG A 82 3.44 2.29 4.66
C ARG A 82 2.27 3.20 5.06
N PRO A 83 2.06 3.47 6.37
CA PRO A 83 0.96 4.31 6.81
C PRO A 83 1.05 5.72 6.22
N ALA A 84 -0.10 6.34 5.96
CA ALA A 84 -0.16 7.68 5.38
C ALA A 84 0.30 8.78 6.34
N ARG A 85 0.22 8.54 7.65
CA ARG A 85 0.60 9.47 8.72
C ARG A 85 0.82 8.72 10.02
N VAL A 86 1.67 9.28 10.88
CA VAL A 86 1.90 8.79 12.25
C VAL A 86 1.36 9.85 13.20
N LEU A 87 0.55 9.43 14.18
CA LEU A 87 0.12 10.26 15.29
C LEU A 87 0.86 9.76 16.54
N MET A 88 1.55 10.66 17.24
CA MET A 88 2.30 10.33 18.45
C MET A 88 1.67 11.03 19.66
N GLN A 89 1.71 10.35 20.81
CA GLN A 89 1.33 10.95 22.09
C GLN A 89 2.54 11.69 22.67
N ASP A 90 2.29 12.75 23.45
CA ASP A 90 3.30 13.67 24.01
C ASP A 90 4.57 12.98 24.57
N PHE A 91 4.44 11.93 25.39
CA PHE A 91 5.61 11.25 25.98
C PHE A 91 6.21 10.13 25.13
N THR A 92 5.42 9.50 24.25
CA THR A 92 5.94 8.48 23.31
C THR A 92 6.59 9.12 22.08
N GLY A 93 6.33 10.42 21.85
CA GLY A 93 6.95 11.29 20.85
C GLY A 93 8.42 11.54 21.06
N VAL A 94 8.83 11.75 22.32
CA VAL A 94 10.15 12.29 22.66
C VAL A 94 11.31 11.42 22.15
N PRO A 95 11.33 10.08 22.37
CA PRO A 95 12.44 9.26 21.88
C PRO A 95 12.60 9.31 20.36
N ALA A 96 11.49 9.27 19.61
CA ALA A 96 11.55 9.31 18.14
C ALA A 96 12.07 10.66 17.61
N VAL A 97 11.73 11.77 18.26
CA VAL A 97 12.25 13.09 17.91
C VAL A 97 13.74 13.20 18.23
N VAL A 98 14.19 12.64 19.35
CA VAL A 98 15.61 12.57 19.72
C VAL A 98 16.40 11.75 18.71
N ASP A 99 15.88 10.60 18.27
CA ASP A 99 16.51 9.78 17.23
C ASP A 99 16.62 10.54 15.90
N LEU A 100 15.56 11.23 15.48
CA LEU A 100 15.59 12.08 14.28
C LEU A 100 16.63 13.21 14.40
N ALA A 101 16.78 13.81 15.59
CA ALA A 101 17.82 14.82 15.83
C ALA A 101 19.23 14.22 15.73
N ALA A 102 19.47 13.05 16.33
CA ALA A 102 20.75 12.36 16.26
C ALA A 102 21.13 11.93 14.83
N MET A 103 20.14 11.54 14.01
CA MET A 103 20.34 11.24 12.59
C MET A 103 20.72 12.47 11.76
N ARG A 104 20.34 13.68 12.21
CA ARG A 104 20.64 14.95 11.51
C ARG A 104 22.04 15.49 11.80
N GLU A 105 22.59 15.19 12.98
CA GLU A 105 23.92 15.67 13.40
C GLU A 105 25.09 14.94 12.73
N ARG A 106 24.80 13.82 12.04
CA ARG A 106 25.76 13.09 11.20
C ARG A 106 25.70 13.54 9.75
#